data_AF-A0A3L6E1T1-F1
#
_entry.id   AF-A0A3L6E1T1-F1
#
_cell.length_a   1.000
_cell.length_b   1.000
_cell.length_c   1.000
_cell.angle_alpha   90.00
_cell.angle_beta   90.00
_cell.angle_gamma   90.00
#
_symmetry.space_group_name_H-M   'P 1'
#
loop_
_entity.id
_entity.type
_entity.pdbx_description
1 polymer ?
#
loop_
_entity_poly.entity_id
_entity_poly.type
_entity_poly.pdbx_seq_one_letter_code
_entity_poly.pdbx_strand_id
1 'polypeptide(L)'
;MKTDSKVFGYRYLSFCDPDIPSFYYGSHNSSMEIILQYLLRLEPSTSLHLSFQCGKFDHTDRLFQSIESAYINSLLNTSDTKELIPKSFYMPDCLENSNLCHLSVKRDGEPIGDVALPPWATGLPEEFIHINREALKSEYVSSNLHNWIDIIFGYKQR
;
A
#
# COMPACT_ATOMS: atom_id res chain seq x y z
N MET A 1 2.74 18.42 4.50
CA MET A 1 3.44 18.11 5.76
C MET A 1 3.96 16.67 5.66
N LYS A 2 5.14 16.46 5.05
CA LYS A 2 5.93 15.22 5.17
C LYS A 2 7.08 15.57 6.12
N THR A 3 7.00 15.12 7.36
CA THR A 3 8.03 15.35 8.39
C THR A 3 9.37 14.67 8.06
N ASP A 4 9.38 13.75 7.09
CA ASP A 4 10.53 12.89 6.77
C ASP A 4 11.38 13.31 5.56
N SER A 5 11.04 14.40 4.86
CA SER A 5 11.83 14.87 3.70
C SER A 5 13.30 15.13 4.06
N LYS A 6 13.58 15.52 5.30
CA LYS A 6 14.95 15.75 5.80
C LYS A 6 15.72 14.46 6.01
N VAL A 7 15.05 13.37 6.40
CA VAL A 7 15.68 12.06 6.65
C VAL A 7 16.16 11.44 5.34
N PHE A 8 15.32 11.47 4.30
CA PHE A 8 15.70 10.97 2.97
C PHE A 8 16.83 11.82 2.36
N GLY A 9 16.76 13.14 2.49
CA GLY A 9 17.82 14.05 2.04
C GLY A 9 19.15 13.82 2.77
N TYR A 10 19.10 13.65 4.09
CA TYR A 10 20.30 13.32 4.87
C TYR A 10 20.89 11.99 4.42
N ARG A 11 20.07 10.93 4.27
CA ARG A 11 20.53 9.62 3.80
C ARG A 11 21.24 9.74 2.46
N TYR A 12 20.64 10.40 1.48
CA TYR A 12 21.23 10.60 0.16
C TYR A 12 22.59 11.30 0.24
N LEU A 13 22.70 12.38 1.02
CA LEU A 13 23.92 13.18 1.15
C LEU A 13 25.02 12.47 1.96
N SER A 14 24.65 11.68 2.96
CA SER A 14 25.59 10.99 3.84
C SER A 14 26.02 9.61 3.33
N PHE A 15 25.32 9.08 2.31
CA PHE A 15 25.61 7.76 1.76
C PHE A 15 26.85 7.80 0.88
N CYS A 16 27.94 7.20 1.37
CA CYS A 16 29.21 7.07 0.67
C CYS A 16 29.56 5.59 0.54
N ASP A 17 29.29 5.02 -0.63
CA ASP A 17 29.69 3.67 -1.01
C ASP A 17 30.33 3.74 -2.41
N PRO A 18 31.48 3.07 -2.64
CA PRO A 18 32.18 3.14 -3.93
C PRO A 18 31.44 2.44 -5.07
N ASP A 19 30.58 1.46 -4.78
CA ASP A 19 29.90 0.62 -5.78
C ASP A 19 28.41 0.95 -5.90
N ILE A 20 27.79 1.49 -4.84
CA ILE A 20 26.36 1.78 -4.77
C ILE A 20 26.12 3.30 -4.88
N PRO A 21 25.36 3.77 -5.89
CA PRO A 21 24.98 5.18 -5.98
C PRO A 21 24.13 5.62 -4.80
N SER A 22 24.23 6.90 -4.41
CA SER A 22 23.35 7.49 -3.39
C SER A 22 21.87 7.36 -3.77
N PHE A 23 21.02 7.07 -2.78
CA PHE A 23 19.59 6.87 -2.99
C PHE A 23 18.77 7.50 -1.86
N TYR A 24 17.55 7.92 -2.19
CA TYR A 24 16.60 8.43 -1.20
C TYR A 24 15.86 7.28 -0.49
N TYR A 25 15.35 6.34 -1.27
CA TYR A 25 14.51 5.24 -0.80
C TYR A 25 15.21 3.90 -1.01
N GLY A 26 15.29 3.07 0.03
CA GLY A 26 15.81 1.71 -0.05
C GLY A 26 14.76 0.66 -0.45
N SER A 27 13.51 1.09 -0.59
CA SER A 27 12.37 0.25 -0.97
C SER A 27 11.75 0.78 -2.26
N HIS A 28 11.22 -0.13 -3.07
CA HIS A 28 10.44 0.23 -4.25
C HIS A 28 8.97 0.50 -3.90
N ASN A 29 8.34 1.40 -4.64
CA ASN A 29 6.93 1.75 -4.52
C ASN A 29 5.98 0.66 -5.04
N SER A 30 6.48 -0.27 -5.84
CA SER A 30 5.73 -1.40 -6.38
C SER A 30 6.57 -2.67 -6.34
N SER A 31 6.00 -3.73 -5.77
CA SER A 31 6.61 -5.06 -5.70
C SER A 31 5.51 -6.13 -5.69
N MET A 32 5.88 -7.37 -6.00
CA MET A 32 4.95 -8.51 -5.90
C MET A 32 4.36 -8.61 -4.48
N GLU A 33 5.20 -8.44 -3.46
CA GLU A 33 4.77 -8.49 -2.06
C GLU A 33 3.73 -7.42 -1.72
N ILE A 34 3.91 -6.18 -2.21
CA ILE A 34 2.93 -5.10 -2.04
C ILE A 34 1.58 -5.49 -2.66
N ILE A 35 1.60 -6.05 -3.87
CA ILE A 35 0.37 -6.48 -4.56
C ILE A 35 -0.32 -7.60 -3.77
N LEU A 36 0.43 -8.62 -3.34
CA LEU A 36 -0.11 -9.73 -2.55
C LEU A 36 -0.65 -9.24 -1.19
N GLN A 37 -0.02 -8.25 -0.58
CA GLN A 37 -0.48 -7.65 0.67
C GLN A 37 -1.82 -6.93 0.48
N TYR A 38 -2.02 -6.16 -0.60
CA TYR A 38 -3.29 -5.51 -0.89
C TYR A 38 -4.40 -6.48 -1.33
N LEU A 39 -4.04 -7.60 -1.96
CA LEU A 39 -4.97 -8.61 -2.47
C LEU A 39 -5.05 -9.85 -1.58
N LEU A 40 -4.62 -9.76 -0.32
CA LEU A 40 -4.49 -10.89 0.61
C LEU A 40 -5.76 -11.74 0.78
N ARG A 41 -6.94 -11.17 0.49
CA ARG A 41 -8.25 -11.80 0.68
C ARG A 41 -8.81 -12.46 -0.59
N LEU A 42 -8.08 -12.39 -1.70
CA LEU A 42 -8.50 -12.90 -2.99
C LEU A 42 -7.59 -14.01 -3.50
N GLU A 43 -8.18 -15.09 -3.98
CA GLU A 43 -7.43 -16.10 -4.74
C GLU A 43 -7.13 -15.59 -6.17
N PRO A 44 -5.97 -15.94 -6.75
CA PRO A 44 -4.90 -16.80 -6.21
C PRO A 44 -3.91 -16.09 -5.27
N SER A 45 -4.09 -14.80 -4.98
CA SER A 45 -3.14 -13.98 -4.21
C SER A 45 -2.95 -14.48 -2.77
N THR A 46 -4.00 -14.98 -2.12
CA THR A 46 -3.90 -15.61 -0.80
C THR A 46 -2.95 -16.81 -0.81
N SER A 47 -3.18 -17.77 -1.73
CA SER A 47 -2.32 -18.94 -1.90
C SER A 47 -0.87 -18.56 -2.23
N LEU A 48 -0.70 -17.55 -3.09
CA LEU A 48 0.63 -17.05 -3.46
C LEU A 48 1.33 -16.39 -2.26
N HIS A 49 0.63 -15.60 -1.46
CA HIS A 49 1.18 -14.98 -0.25
C HIS A 49 1.68 -16.05 0.74
N LEU A 50 0.89 -17.09 0.97
CA LEU A 50 1.31 -18.24 1.80
C LEU A 50 2.55 -18.92 1.23
N SER A 51 2.58 -19.19 -0.08
CA SER A 51 3.74 -19.83 -0.72
C SER A 51 5.02 -18.98 -0.59
N PHE A 52 4.88 -17.65 -0.66
CA PHE A 52 5.98 -16.70 -0.53
C PHE A 52 6.50 -16.62 0.92
N GLN A 53 5.62 -16.82 1.90
CA GLN A 53 5.91 -16.76 3.33
C GLN A 53 6.08 -18.15 3.98
N CYS A 54 6.61 -19.12 3.22
CA CYS A 54 6.92 -20.48 3.70
C CYS A 54 5.71 -21.22 4.33
N GLY A 55 4.52 -21.00 3.78
CA GLY A 55 3.27 -21.67 4.18
C GLY A 55 2.58 -21.05 5.39
N LYS A 56 3.00 -19.87 5.86
CA LYS A 56 2.36 -19.15 6.98
C LYS A 56 2.07 -17.71 6.59
N PHE A 57 1.01 -17.13 7.13
CA PHE A 57 0.79 -15.69 7.00
C PHE A 57 1.87 -14.92 7.76
N ASP A 58 2.16 -13.70 7.29
CA ASP A 58 3.08 -12.80 7.98
C ASP A 58 2.55 -12.41 9.37
N HIS A 59 3.40 -11.79 10.20
CA HIS A 59 3.01 -11.22 11.48
C HIS A 59 1.78 -10.33 11.32
N THR A 60 0.79 -10.54 12.18
CA THR A 60 -0.49 -9.84 12.19
C THR A 60 -0.36 -8.33 11.99
N ASP A 61 0.58 -7.70 12.70
CA ASP A 61 0.76 -6.24 12.66
C ASP A 61 1.21 -5.72 11.29
N ARG A 62 1.77 -6.59 10.43
CA ARG A 62 2.20 -6.27 9.07
C ARG A 62 1.15 -6.59 8.01
N LEU A 63 0.09 -7.30 8.34
CA LEU A 63 -0.97 -7.61 7.37
C LEU A 63 -1.82 -6.37 7.07
N PHE A 64 -2.37 -6.34 5.85
CA PHE A 64 -3.23 -5.25 5.43
C PHE A 64 -4.61 -5.35 6.10
N GLN A 65 -4.77 -4.59 7.17
CA GLN A 65 -5.95 -4.63 8.05
C GLN A 65 -6.81 -3.36 8.03
N SER A 66 -6.26 -2.23 7.58
CA SER A 66 -6.95 -0.94 7.58
C SER A 66 -6.39 -0.02 6.49
N ILE A 67 -7.28 0.71 5.81
CA ILE A 67 -6.90 1.76 4.88
C ILE A 67 -6.15 2.89 5.60
N GLU A 68 -6.63 3.29 6.77
CA GLU A 68 -6.03 4.37 7.55
C GLU A 68 -4.63 3.98 8.03
N SER A 69 -4.47 2.78 8.60
CA SER A 69 -3.16 2.32 9.07
C SER A 69 -2.17 2.18 7.91
N ALA A 70 -2.61 1.68 6.74
CA ALA A 70 -1.77 1.61 5.55
C ALA A 70 -1.35 3.00 5.05
N TYR A 71 -2.27 3.98 5.06
CA TYR A 71 -1.98 5.36 4.70
C TYR A 71 -0.98 6.00 5.67
N ILE A 72 -1.21 5.90 6.98
CA ILE A 72 -0.31 6.44 8.01
C ILE A 72 1.08 5.79 7.90
N ASN A 73 1.17 4.48 7.70
CA ASN A 73 2.44 3.78 7.52
C ASN A 73 3.20 4.30 6.30
N SER A 74 2.54 4.49 5.15
CA SER A 74 3.18 5.06 3.95
C SER A 74 3.66 6.51 4.11
N LEU A 75 3.13 7.23 5.10
CA LEU A 75 3.54 8.60 5.41
C LEU A 75 4.69 8.69 6.39
N LEU A 76 4.70 7.83 7.41
CA LEU A 76 5.61 7.92 8.55
C LEU A 76 6.78 6.92 8.51
N ASN A 77 6.60 5.78 7.86
CA ASN A 77 7.62 4.75 7.81
C ASN A 77 8.55 4.99 6.61
N THR A 78 9.81 5.32 6.87
CA THR A 78 10.79 5.59 5.81
C THR A 78 11.12 4.40 4.90
N SER A 79 10.72 3.19 5.30
CA SER A 79 10.87 1.97 4.52
C SER A 79 9.60 1.57 3.77
N ASP A 80 8.44 2.18 4.07
CA ASP A 80 7.17 1.90 3.42
C ASP A 80 6.83 3.01 2.42
N THR A 81 7.21 2.80 1.16
CA THR A 81 7.02 3.76 0.07
C THR A 81 5.99 3.28 -0.94
N LYS A 82 5.16 2.31 -0.55
CA LYS A 82 4.24 1.65 -1.45
C LYS A 82 3.18 2.59 -2.00
N GLU A 83 2.84 2.40 -3.26
CA GLU A 83 1.72 3.08 -3.90
C GLU A 83 0.49 2.17 -3.98
N LEU A 84 -0.67 2.80 -4.16
CA LEU A 84 -1.93 2.09 -4.35
C LEU A 84 -1.90 1.27 -5.65
N ILE A 85 -2.54 0.11 -5.61
CA ILE A 85 -2.75 -0.72 -6.79
C ILE A 85 -4.00 -0.30 -7.56
N PRO A 86 -4.09 -0.57 -8.87
CA PRO A 86 -5.28 -0.20 -9.67
C PRO A 86 -6.60 -0.73 -9.10
N LYS A 87 -6.57 -1.90 -8.44
CA LYS A 87 -7.74 -2.57 -7.87
C LYS A 87 -8.46 -1.71 -6.82
N SER A 88 -7.73 -0.84 -6.11
CA SER A 88 -8.28 0.11 -5.15
C SER A 88 -9.21 1.18 -5.76
N PHE A 89 -9.37 1.21 -7.09
CA PHE A 89 -10.27 2.12 -7.82
C PHE A 89 -11.43 1.40 -8.55
N TYR A 90 -11.47 0.06 -8.51
CA TYR A 90 -12.55 -0.66 -9.20
C TYR A 90 -12.98 -2.01 -8.63
N MET A 91 -12.29 -2.57 -7.64
CA MET A 91 -12.55 -3.93 -7.16
C MET A 91 -12.77 -3.93 -5.64
N PRO A 92 -14.04 -3.84 -5.16
CA PRO A 92 -14.35 -3.83 -3.73
C PRO A 92 -13.97 -5.13 -3.03
N ASP A 93 -14.03 -6.26 -3.75
CA ASP A 93 -13.73 -7.60 -3.25
C ASP A 93 -12.32 -7.72 -2.61
N CYS A 94 -11.35 -6.86 -2.95
CA CYS A 94 -10.03 -6.90 -2.29
C CYS A 94 -10.04 -6.41 -0.84
N LEU A 95 -11.13 -5.78 -0.40
CA LEU A 95 -11.31 -5.23 0.94
C LEU A 95 -12.15 -6.15 1.83
N GLU A 96 -12.85 -7.13 1.24
CA GLU A 96 -13.69 -8.08 1.95
C GLU A 96 -13.00 -9.44 2.08
N ASN A 97 -13.21 -10.09 3.22
CA ASN A 97 -12.80 -11.47 3.46
C ASN A 97 -13.96 -12.43 3.15
N SER A 98 -14.57 -12.30 1.97
CA SER A 98 -15.75 -13.09 1.58
C SER A 98 -15.47 -14.60 1.51
N ASN A 99 -14.20 -14.98 1.30
CA ASN A 99 -13.73 -16.37 1.30
C ASN A 99 -13.52 -16.95 2.71
N LEU A 100 -13.76 -16.16 3.77
CA LEU A 100 -13.52 -16.54 5.16
C LEU A 100 -12.11 -17.10 5.39
N CYS A 101 -11.11 -16.51 4.72
CA CYS A 101 -9.73 -16.94 4.87
C CYS A 101 -9.34 -16.81 6.35
N HIS A 102 -8.84 -17.91 6.92
CA HIS A 102 -8.26 -17.91 8.26
C HIS A 102 -6.89 -17.23 8.21
N LEU A 103 -6.91 -15.89 8.24
CA LEU A 103 -5.74 -15.04 8.37
C LEU A 103 -5.16 -15.15 9.79
N SER A 104 -4.27 -14.23 10.16
CA SER A 104 -3.70 -14.17 11.51
C SER A 104 -4.70 -13.61 12.55
N VAL A 105 -4.38 -13.77 13.82
CA VAL A 105 -5.16 -13.24 14.96
C VAL A 105 -4.47 -11.99 15.50
N LYS A 106 -5.26 -10.95 15.78
CA LYS A 106 -4.79 -9.70 16.39
C LYS A 106 -4.33 -9.92 17.83
N ARG A 107 -3.61 -8.95 18.38
CA ARG A 107 -3.09 -9.00 19.76
C ARG A 107 -4.21 -9.07 20.81
N ASP A 108 -5.38 -8.54 20.48
CA ASP A 108 -6.60 -8.57 21.30
C ASP A 108 -7.37 -9.91 21.20
N GLY A 109 -6.92 -10.83 20.37
CA GLY A 109 -7.56 -12.14 20.16
C GLY A 109 -8.58 -12.17 19.02
N GLU A 110 -8.87 -11.03 18.38
CA GLU A 110 -9.82 -10.98 17.28
C GLU A 110 -9.18 -11.45 15.96
N PRO A 111 -9.87 -12.27 15.15
CA PRO A 111 -9.36 -12.68 13.84
C PRO A 111 -9.29 -11.48 12.89
N ILE A 112 -8.31 -11.46 11.99
CA ILE A 112 -8.31 -10.50 10.89
C ILE A 112 -9.40 -10.92 9.89
N GLY A 113 -10.41 -10.06 9.74
CA GLY A 113 -11.46 -10.18 8.74
C GLY A 113 -11.31 -9.15 7.63
N ASP A 114 -12.39 -8.44 7.34
CA ASP A 114 -12.45 -7.36 6.35
C ASP A 114 -11.46 -6.24 6.65
N VAL A 115 -11.08 -5.49 5.61
CA VAL A 115 -10.24 -4.29 5.76
C VAL A 115 -11.07 -3.21 6.43
N ALA A 116 -10.56 -2.62 7.51
CA ALA A 116 -11.19 -1.47 8.13
C ALA A 116 -11.19 -0.27 7.17
N LEU A 117 -12.38 0.22 6.87
CA LEU A 117 -12.62 1.33 5.95
C LEU A 117 -12.73 2.66 6.71
N PRO A 118 -12.44 3.79 6.06
CA PRO A 118 -12.64 5.09 6.66
C PRO A 118 -14.13 5.38 6.93
N PRO A 119 -14.47 6.24 7.91
CA PRO A 119 -15.85 6.47 8.34
C PRO A 119 -16.81 6.93 7.24
N TRP A 120 -16.29 7.65 6.24
CA TRP A 120 -17.08 8.15 5.11
C TRP A 120 -17.53 7.07 4.13
N ALA A 121 -16.93 5.87 4.17
CA ALA A 121 -17.34 4.74 3.35
C ALA A 121 -18.42 3.89 4.04
N THR A 122 -18.88 4.28 5.23
CA THR A 122 -19.98 3.66 6.00
C THR A 122 -19.88 2.14 6.18
N GLY A 123 -18.68 1.57 6.06
CA GLY A 123 -18.45 0.13 6.13
C GLY A 123 -18.71 -0.62 4.82
N LEU A 124 -19.06 0.08 3.73
CA LEU A 124 -19.30 -0.49 2.40
C LEU A 124 -18.05 -0.32 1.50
N PRO A 125 -17.38 -1.42 1.11
CA PRO A 125 -16.27 -1.40 0.18
C PRO A 125 -16.61 -0.76 -1.17
N GLU A 126 -17.84 -0.93 -1.66
CA GLU A 126 -18.31 -0.32 -2.90
C GLU A 126 -18.32 1.21 -2.81
N GLU A 127 -18.71 1.76 -1.67
CA GLU A 127 -18.70 3.21 -1.44
C GLU A 127 -17.25 3.73 -1.41
N PHE A 128 -16.35 3.01 -0.74
CA PHE A 128 -14.92 3.31 -0.77
C PHE A 128 -14.35 3.35 -2.20
N ILE A 129 -14.61 2.31 -2.99
CA ILE A 129 -14.15 2.21 -4.37
C ILE A 129 -14.78 3.29 -5.26
N HIS A 130 -16.07 3.55 -5.09
CA HIS A 130 -16.80 4.56 -5.85
C HIS A 130 -16.18 5.95 -5.64
N ILE A 131 -15.98 6.35 -4.39
CA ILE A 131 -15.42 7.66 -4.06
C ILE A 131 -13.97 7.78 -4.55
N ASN A 132 -13.15 6.74 -4.41
CA ASN A 132 -11.78 6.76 -4.95
C ASN A 132 -11.76 6.89 -6.48
N ARG A 133 -12.68 6.22 -7.17
CA ARG A 133 -12.81 6.33 -8.63
C ARG A 133 -13.21 7.75 -9.05
N GLU A 134 -14.15 8.37 -8.35
CA GLU A 134 -14.56 9.75 -8.64
C GLU A 134 -13.44 10.74 -8.29
N ALA A 135 -12.70 10.51 -7.20
CA ALA A 135 -11.52 11.30 -6.87
C ALA A 135 -10.44 11.22 -7.95
N LEU A 136 -10.17 10.03 -8.50
CA LEU A 136 -9.22 9.82 -9.60
C LEU A 136 -9.62 10.56 -10.89
N LYS A 137 -10.93 10.76 -11.12
CA LYS A 137 -11.47 11.49 -12.28
C LYS A 137 -11.66 12.99 -12.03
N SER A 138 -11.40 13.46 -10.81
CA SER A 138 -11.59 14.86 -10.45
C SER A 138 -10.69 15.78 -11.27
N GLU A 139 -11.14 17.03 -11.46
CA GLU A 139 -10.36 18.08 -12.13
C GLU A 139 -8.99 18.30 -11.46
N TYR A 140 -8.93 18.15 -10.14
CA TYR A 140 -7.67 18.22 -9.39
C TYR A 140 -6.70 17.14 -9.84
N VAL A 141 -7.13 15.88 -9.92
CA VAL A 141 -6.25 14.79 -10.38
C VAL A 141 -5.91 14.98 -11.85
N SER A 142 -6.89 15.26 -12.72
CA SER A 142 -6.62 15.48 -14.15
C SER A 142 -5.58 16.58 -14.40
N SER A 143 -5.64 17.68 -13.63
CA SER A 143 -4.70 18.80 -13.75
C SER A 143 -3.31 18.49 -13.20
N ASN A 144 -3.16 17.46 -12.36
CA ASN A 144 -1.89 17.17 -11.66
C ASN A 144 -1.27 15.80 -11.99
N LEU A 145 -2.01 14.88 -12.62
CA LEU A 145 -1.59 13.50 -12.85
C LEU A 145 -0.28 13.40 -13.65
N HIS A 146 -0.06 14.33 -14.58
CA HIS A 146 1.18 14.40 -15.36
C HIS A 146 2.43 14.52 -14.48
N ASN A 147 2.34 15.19 -13.32
CA ASN A 147 3.45 15.29 -12.39
C ASN A 147 3.82 13.94 -11.76
N TRP A 148 2.82 13.10 -11.47
CA TRP A 148 3.06 11.74 -10.99
C TRP A 148 3.63 10.86 -12.10
N ILE A 149 3.11 10.98 -13.33
CA ILE A 149 3.65 10.28 -14.51
C ILE A 149 5.13 10.63 -14.72
N ASP A 150 5.51 11.91 -14.57
CA ASP A 150 6.90 12.34 -14.70
C ASP A 150 7.83 11.65 -13.69
N ILE A 151 7.34 11.40 -12.47
CA ILE A 151 8.09 10.71 -11.39
C ILE A 151 8.23 9.22 -11.70
N ILE A 152 7.15 8.55 -12.13
CA ILE A 152 7.13 7.10 -12.29
C ILE A 152 7.71 6.65 -13.65
N PHE A 153 7.36 7.34 -14.72
CA PHE A 153 7.66 6.94 -16.11
C PHE A 153 8.38 8.01 -16.93
N GLY A 154 8.40 9.26 -16.47
CA GLY A 154 8.95 10.38 -17.22
C GLY A 154 10.35 10.79 -16.79
N TYR A 155 10.67 12.06 -17.05
CA TYR A 155 12.03 12.57 -16.96
C TYR A 155 12.54 12.76 -15.53
N LYS A 156 11.68 12.70 -14.51
CA LYS A 156 12.05 12.83 -13.08
C LYS A 156 12.37 11.48 -12.43
N GLN A 157 12.37 10.38 -13.19
CA GLN A 157 12.68 9.04 -12.67
C GLN A 157 14.16 8.88 -12.28
N ARG A 158 15.07 9.65 -12.90
CA ARG A 158 16.52 9.55 -12.70
C ARG A 158 17.16 10.91 -12.46
#